data_AF-A0A2D4KZP1-F1
#
_entry.id   AF-A0A2D4KZP1-F1
#
_cell.length_a   1.000
_cell.length_b   1.000
_cell.length_c   1.000
_cell.angle_alpha   90.00
_cell.angle_beta   90.00
_cell.angle_gamma   90.00
#
_symmetry.space_group_name_H-M   'P 1'
#
loop_
_entity.id
_entity.type
_entity.pdbx_description
1 polymer ?
#
loop_
_entity_poly.entity_id
_entity_poly.type
_entity_poly.pdbx_seq_one_letter_code
_entity_poly.pdbx_strand_id
1 'polypeptide(L)'
;DTVKDINNCEFTESSLKYENDSKSSRQCCDSSPTKSTVGERIERFSQELAIFNLVERLFQGQLVLRTRCLECECFTERREDFQDISVPVQKDELLKVEENAEISPEPKMEVKTLKWAISQFASIERIVGEDKYFCENCLHYTEAERSLLFDKMPEVVTIHLKCFAANGLE
;
A
#
# COMPACT_ATOMS: atom_id res chain seq x y z
N ASP A 1 16.03 -48.38 1.74
CA ASP A 1 14.67 -47.82 1.62
C ASP A 1 14.73 -46.42 1.03
N THR A 2 14.18 -46.35 -0.17
CA THR A 2 14.22 -45.24 -1.13
C THR A 2 13.13 -44.21 -0.78
N VAL A 3 13.53 -42.97 -0.53
CA VAL A 3 12.60 -41.83 -0.49
C VAL A 3 12.37 -41.37 -1.93
N LYS A 4 11.12 -41.47 -2.39
CA LYS A 4 10.62 -40.93 -3.65
C LYS A 4 10.09 -39.53 -3.37
N ASP A 5 10.75 -38.50 -3.89
CA ASP A 5 10.13 -37.19 -4.07
C ASP A 5 9.56 -37.10 -5.47
N ILE A 6 8.24 -37.15 -5.51
CA ILE A 6 7.40 -36.78 -6.64
C ILE A 6 7.09 -35.31 -6.44
N ASN A 7 7.59 -34.44 -7.31
CA ASN A 7 7.00 -33.12 -7.52
C ASN A 7 7.09 -32.80 -9.02
N ASN A 8 6.13 -33.36 -9.74
CA ASN A 8 5.72 -32.91 -11.04
C ASN A 8 4.55 -31.95 -10.79
N CYS A 9 4.78 -30.64 -10.89
CA CYS A 9 3.71 -29.66 -10.97
C CYS A 9 4.05 -28.72 -12.14
N GLU A 10 3.70 -29.18 -13.34
CA GLU A 10 3.48 -28.32 -14.48
C GLU A 10 2.25 -27.45 -14.17
N PHE A 11 2.41 -26.13 -14.08
CA PHE A 11 1.31 -25.19 -14.22
C PHE A 11 1.78 -23.96 -15.02
N THR A 12 1.58 -24.10 -16.33
CA THR A 12 1.06 -23.11 -17.27
C THR A 12 1.48 -21.65 -17.10
N GLU A 13 2.32 -21.19 -18.04
CA GLU A 13 2.33 -19.81 -18.51
C GLU A 13 0.91 -19.39 -18.91
N SER A 14 0.29 -18.49 -18.15
CA SER A 14 -0.72 -17.61 -18.74
C SER A 14 -0.86 -16.32 -17.93
N SER A 15 -0.66 -15.19 -18.63
CA SER A 15 -0.90 -13.81 -18.19
C SER A 15 0.08 -13.34 -17.10
N LEU A 16 0.88 -12.29 -17.33
CA LEU A 16 0.39 -10.96 -17.65
C LEU A 16 1.29 -10.24 -18.65
N LYS A 17 0.65 -9.77 -19.72
CA LYS A 17 1.12 -8.66 -20.54
C LYS A 17 1.01 -7.39 -19.68
N TYR A 18 2.10 -6.67 -19.52
CA TYR A 18 2.06 -5.23 -19.29
C TYR A 18 2.87 -4.56 -20.38
N GLU A 19 2.16 -3.81 -21.22
CA GLU A 19 2.73 -2.93 -22.24
C GLU A 19 3.52 -1.82 -21.54
N ASN A 20 4.80 -1.71 -21.86
CA ASN A 20 5.64 -0.62 -21.40
C ASN A 20 5.79 0.38 -22.54
N ASP A 21 4.98 1.44 -22.49
CA ASP A 21 4.96 2.51 -23.47
C ASP A 21 6.05 3.54 -23.12
N SER A 22 7.28 3.29 -23.56
CA SER A 22 8.39 4.26 -23.45
C SER A 22 8.73 4.78 -24.85
N LYS A 23 8.33 6.03 -25.12
CA LYS A 23 8.61 6.73 -26.37
C LYS A 23 10.12 6.85 -26.64
N SER A 24 10.45 6.33 -27.81
CA SER A 24 11.69 6.46 -28.59
C SER A 24 12.33 7.85 -28.56
N SER A 25 13.61 7.90 -28.17
CA SER A 25 14.57 8.89 -28.65
C SER A 25 15.62 8.20 -29.51
N ARG A 26 15.99 8.89 -30.59
CA ARG A 26 16.57 8.36 -31.82
C ARG A 26 18.05 7.97 -31.64
N GLN A 27 18.34 6.73 -32.03
CA GLN A 27 19.48 6.25 -32.83
C GLN A 27 20.83 6.99 -32.77
N CYS A 28 21.88 6.25 -32.43
CA CYS A 28 22.98 5.97 -33.36
C CYS A 28 23.72 4.69 -32.96
N CYS A 29 23.94 3.85 -33.96
CA CYS A 29 24.65 2.58 -33.92
C CYS A 29 26.14 2.82 -34.15
N ASP A 30 26.98 2.24 -33.28
CA ASP A 30 28.37 1.99 -33.61
C ASP A 30 28.73 0.56 -33.18
N SER A 31 29.21 -0.21 -34.14
CA SER A 31 29.41 -1.65 -34.06
C SER A 31 30.77 -2.00 -33.46
N SER A 32 30.76 -2.77 -32.37
CA SER A 32 31.95 -3.47 -31.84
C SER A 32 31.52 -4.87 -31.36
N PRO A 33 32.15 -5.97 -31.80
CA PRO A 33 31.75 -7.31 -31.41
C PRO A 33 32.40 -7.68 -30.06
N THR A 34 31.77 -7.33 -28.94
CA THR A 34 32.11 -7.95 -27.65
C THR A 34 31.34 -9.26 -27.52
N LYS A 35 32.06 -10.37 -27.47
CA LYS A 35 31.53 -11.70 -27.16
C LYS A 35 31.02 -11.72 -25.71
N SER A 36 29.80 -11.22 -25.47
CA SER A 36 29.10 -11.48 -24.21
C SER A 36 28.53 -12.89 -24.28
N THR A 37 29.11 -13.80 -23.51
CA THR A 37 28.64 -15.19 -23.42
C THR A 37 27.19 -15.24 -22.95
N VAL A 38 26.34 -15.97 -23.67
CA VAL A 38 24.91 -16.18 -23.36
C VAL A 38 24.70 -16.68 -21.92
N GLY A 39 25.68 -17.39 -21.34
CA GLY A 39 25.68 -17.84 -19.94
C GLY A 39 25.69 -16.72 -18.89
N GLU A 40 26.46 -15.64 -19.09
CA GLU A 40 26.54 -14.51 -18.13
C GLU A 40 25.25 -13.67 -18.07
N ARG A 41 24.41 -13.77 -19.11
CA ARG A 41 23.11 -13.09 -19.16
C ARG A 41 22.03 -13.87 -18.42
N ILE A 42 22.11 -15.20 -18.44
CA ILE A 42 21.18 -16.10 -17.75
C ILE A 42 21.44 -16.09 -16.24
N GLU A 43 22.70 -16.11 -15.79
CA GLU A 43 23.01 -16.05 -14.35
C GLU A 43 22.57 -14.73 -13.71
N ARG A 44 22.77 -13.59 -14.39
CA ARG A 44 22.26 -12.30 -13.90
C ARG A 44 20.75 -12.26 -13.78
N PHE A 45 20.03 -12.80 -14.75
CA PHE A 45 18.56 -12.83 -14.74
C PHE A 45 18.02 -13.74 -13.63
N SER A 46 18.69 -14.87 -13.38
CA SER A 46 18.37 -15.78 -12.27
C SER A 46 18.60 -15.14 -10.90
N GLN A 47 19.63 -14.30 -10.77
CA GLN A 47 19.95 -13.62 -9.51
C GLN A 47 19.00 -12.45 -9.24
N GLU A 48 18.61 -11.70 -10.26
CA GLU A 48 17.57 -10.67 -10.16
C GLU A 48 16.24 -11.28 -9.72
N LEU A 49 15.80 -12.38 -10.35
CA LEU A 49 14.56 -13.07 -10.00
C LEU A 49 14.57 -13.58 -8.54
N ALA A 50 15.73 -14.06 -8.06
CA ALA A 50 15.88 -14.48 -6.67
C ALA A 50 15.77 -13.31 -5.68
N ILE A 51 16.29 -12.13 -6.02
CA ILE A 51 16.17 -10.91 -5.20
C ILE A 51 14.73 -10.40 -5.19
N PHE A 52 14.06 -10.36 -6.34
CA PHE A 52 12.63 -9.99 -6.41
C PHE A 52 11.78 -10.91 -5.53
N ASN A 53 12.00 -12.22 -5.63
CA ASN A 53 11.31 -13.19 -4.78
C ASN A 53 11.57 -12.94 -3.29
N LEU A 54 12.79 -12.55 -2.93
CA LEU A 54 13.13 -12.21 -1.54
C LEU A 54 12.37 -10.96 -1.05
N VAL A 55 12.29 -9.90 -1.85
CA VAL A 55 11.61 -8.65 -1.48
C VAL A 55 10.10 -8.89 -1.31
N GLU A 56 9.46 -9.57 -2.26
CA GLU A 56 8.05 -9.93 -2.17
C GLU A 56 7.77 -10.82 -0.96
N ARG A 57 8.63 -11.82 -0.72
CA ARG A 57 8.47 -12.73 0.41
C ARG A 57 8.57 -12.01 1.75
N LEU A 58 9.56 -11.12 1.90
CA LEU A 58 9.82 -10.46 3.18
C LEU A 58 8.92 -9.27 3.44
N PHE A 59 8.68 -8.41 2.46
CA PHE A 59 8.09 -7.09 2.66
C PHE A 59 6.69 -6.93 2.06
N GLN A 60 6.23 -7.83 1.18
CA GLN A 60 4.90 -7.69 0.57
C GLN A 60 3.78 -8.29 1.43
N GLY A 61 2.91 -7.40 1.90
CA GLY A 61 1.59 -7.74 2.41
C GLY A 61 0.49 -7.45 1.39
N GLN A 62 -0.75 -7.74 1.77
CA GLN A 62 -1.94 -7.44 0.98
C GLN A 62 -3.01 -6.76 1.84
N LEU A 63 -3.60 -5.71 1.29
CA LEU A 63 -4.75 -4.99 1.83
C LEU A 63 -6.01 -5.36 1.06
N VAL A 64 -7.15 -5.24 1.74
CA VAL A 64 -8.47 -5.19 1.12
C VAL A 64 -9.05 -3.81 1.39
N LEU A 65 -9.26 -3.05 0.31
CA LEU A 65 -9.98 -1.79 0.32
C LEU A 65 -11.45 -2.07 0.01
N ARG A 66 -12.33 -1.74 0.96
CA ARG A 66 -13.76 -2.02 0.89
C ARG A 66 -14.56 -0.73 0.93
N THR A 67 -15.48 -0.56 -0.03
CA THR A 67 -16.42 0.57 -0.07
C THR A 67 -17.84 0.05 0.14
N ARG A 68 -18.52 0.53 1.19
CA ARG A 68 -19.93 0.26 1.48
C ARG A 68 -20.80 1.43 1.04
N CYS A 69 -21.76 1.17 0.17
CA CYS A 69 -22.82 2.14 -0.10
C CYS A 69 -23.72 2.28 1.14
N LEU A 70 -24.02 3.50 1.61
CA LEU A 70 -24.87 3.70 2.79
C LEU A 70 -26.37 3.65 2.49
N GLU A 71 -26.76 3.55 1.22
CA GLU A 71 -28.16 3.48 0.80
C GLU A 71 -28.63 2.05 0.53
N CYS A 72 -27.87 1.28 -0.25
CA CYS A 72 -28.20 -0.12 -0.54
C CYS A 72 -27.38 -1.13 0.25
N GLU A 73 -26.41 -0.68 1.05
CA GLU A 73 -25.51 -1.52 1.84
C GLU A 73 -24.63 -2.51 1.06
N CYS A 74 -24.64 -2.45 -0.28
CA CYS A 74 -23.76 -3.26 -1.11
C CYS A 74 -22.30 -2.84 -0.93
N PHE A 75 -21.41 -3.82 -1.09
CA PHE A 75 -19.96 -3.63 -0.95
C PHE A 75 -19.25 -3.86 -2.28
N THR A 76 -18.21 -3.07 -2.50
CA THR A 76 -17.17 -3.36 -3.49
C THR A 76 -15.85 -3.54 -2.76
N GLU A 77 -15.03 -4.47 -3.24
CA GLU A 77 -13.72 -4.78 -2.65
C GLU A 77 -12.64 -4.79 -3.72
N ARG A 78 -11.48 -4.25 -3.37
CA ARG A 78 -10.26 -4.28 -4.18
C ARG A 78 -9.11 -4.75 -3.33
N ARG A 79 -8.27 -5.63 -3.87
CA ARG A 79 -7.04 -6.09 -3.23
C ARG A 79 -5.87 -5.28 -3.76
N GLU A 80 -5.01 -4.83 -2.86
CA GLU A 80 -3.81 -4.04 -3.17
C GLU A 80 -2.61 -4.56 -2.38
N ASP A 81 -1.47 -4.71 -3.02
CA ASP A 81 -0.23 -5.08 -2.34
C ASP A 81 0.41 -3.86 -1.66
N PHE A 82 1.07 -4.06 -0.52
CA PHE A 82 1.80 -3.00 0.18
C PHE A 82 3.16 -3.48 0.68
N GLN A 83 4.11 -2.55 0.78
CA GLN A 83 5.44 -2.80 1.37
C GLN A 83 5.69 -1.98 2.65
N ASP A 84 4.97 -0.88 2.83
CA ASP A 84 5.02 -0.05 4.02
C ASP A 84 3.62 0.38 4.48
N ILE A 85 3.51 0.69 5.77
CA ILE A 85 2.34 1.31 6.38
C ILE A 85 2.73 2.72 6.80
N SER A 86 2.20 3.70 6.07
CA SER A 86 2.49 5.11 6.29
C SER A 86 1.49 5.77 7.26
N VAL A 87 1.86 5.86 8.54
CA VAL A 87 0.99 6.32 9.65
C VAL A 87 1.21 7.79 10.02
N PRO A 88 0.17 8.52 10.48
CA PRO A 88 0.31 9.92 10.87
C PRO A 88 1.10 10.07 12.18
N VAL A 89 1.84 11.17 12.27
CA VAL A 89 2.40 11.68 13.54
C VAL A 89 1.72 13.01 13.84
N GLN A 90 0.92 13.06 14.90
CA GLN A 90 0.43 14.34 15.40
C GLN A 90 1.49 14.91 16.36
N LYS A 91 1.85 16.16 16.13
CA LYS A 91 2.60 16.93 17.13
C LYS A 91 1.62 17.28 18.22
N ASP A 92 2.04 17.16 19.47
CA ASP A 92 1.29 17.71 20.59
C ASP A 92 1.10 19.20 20.28
N GLU A 93 -0.11 19.59 19.86
CA GLU A 93 -0.53 20.97 20.08
C GLU A 93 -0.56 21.10 21.60
N LEU A 94 0.59 21.53 22.14
CA LEU A 94 0.70 22.03 23.49
C LEU A 94 -0.42 23.03 23.64
N LEU A 95 -1.50 22.54 24.24
CA LEU A 95 -2.66 23.23 24.76
C LEU A 95 -2.63 24.72 24.39
N LYS A 96 -3.43 25.13 23.40
CA LYS A 96 -4.01 26.47 23.48
C LYS A 96 -4.85 26.46 24.75
N VAL A 97 -4.21 26.68 25.90
CA VAL A 97 -4.88 27.04 27.14
C VAL A 97 -5.43 28.43 26.84
N GLU A 98 -6.67 28.47 26.38
CA GLU A 98 -7.44 29.70 26.50
C GLU A 98 -7.49 30.00 28.01
N GLU A 99 -6.93 31.13 28.40
CA GLU A 99 -6.61 31.52 29.79
C GLU A 99 -7.84 31.76 30.69
N ASN A 100 -8.98 31.08 30.49
CA ASN A 100 -10.22 31.39 31.21
C ASN A 100 -11.05 30.19 31.70
N ALA A 101 -10.42 29.07 32.08
CA ALA A 101 -11.12 27.99 32.80
C ALA A 101 -10.46 27.72 34.15
N GLU A 102 -11.19 28.04 35.22
CA GLU A 102 -10.85 27.81 36.60
C GLU A 102 -10.48 26.34 36.89
N ILE A 103 -9.31 26.15 37.50
CA ILE A 103 -8.79 24.99 38.26
C ILE A 103 -9.41 23.62 37.93
N SER A 104 -8.75 22.88 37.04
CA SER A 104 -8.69 21.41 37.09
C SER A 104 -7.22 20.98 36.95
N PRO A 105 -6.63 20.28 37.94
CA PRO A 105 -5.20 19.97 37.93
C PRO A 105 -4.91 18.84 36.93
N GLU A 106 -3.83 19.04 36.18
CA GLU A 106 -3.19 18.11 35.25
C GLU A 106 -3.82 17.99 33.86
N PRO A 107 -3.29 18.73 32.86
CA PRO A 107 -3.50 18.34 31.48
C PRO A 107 -2.92 16.94 31.25
N LYS A 108 -3.80 15.96 31.03
CA LYS A 108 -3.38 14.64 30.56
C LYS A 108 -2.90 14.80 29.13
N MET A 109 -1.60 15.03 28.97
CA MET A 109 -0.91 14.90 27.69
C MET A 109 -1.09 13.44 27.24
N GLU A 110 -2.03 13.22 26.32
CA GLU A 110 -2.33 11.89 25.81
C GLU A 110 -1.22 11.49 24.84
N VAL A 111 -0.25 10.72 25.34
CA VAL A 111 0.83 10.17 24.52
C VAL A 111 0.22 9.26 23.45
N LYS A 112 0.33 9.68 22.19
CA LYS A 112 -0.15 8.91 21.05
C LYS A 112 0.82 7.78 20.75
N THR A 113 0.30 6.56 20.73
CA THR A 113 1.08 5.34 20.52
C THR A 113 1.08 4.91 19.05
N LEU A 114 1.99 4.00 18.68
CA LEU A 114 1.94 3.36 17.36
C LEU A 114 0.59 2.67 17.10
N LYS A 115 -0.04 2.11 18.14
CA LYS A 115 -1.38 1.51 18.03
C LYS A 115 -2.41 2.55 17.61
N TRP A 116 -2.36 3.75 18.19
CA TRP A 116 -3.20 4.87 17.76
C TRP A 116 -2.92 5.23 16.30
N ALA A 117 -1.66 5.36 15.91
CA ALA A 117 -1.29 5.77 14.55
C ALA A 117 -1.74 4.75 13.49
N ILE A 118 -1.60 3.45 13.76
CA ILE A 118 -2.12 2.37 12.91
C ILE A 118 -3.65 2.39 12.86
N SER A 119 -4.33 2.67 13.99
CA SER A 119 -5.79 2.80 13.98
C SER A 119 -6.29 3.97 13.13
N GLN A 120 -5.52 5.07 13.05
CA GLN A 120 -5.83 6.18 12.15
C GLN A 120 -5.60 5.79 10.69
N PHE A 121 -4.52 5.04 10.38
CA PHE A 121 -4.29 4.54 9.02
C PHE A 121 -5.44 3.66 8.51
N ALA A 122 -5.99 2.80 9.37
CA ALA A 122 -7.09 1.90 9.04
C ALA A 122 -8.48 2.45 9.40
N SER A 123 -8.59 3.74 9.73
CA SER A 123 -9.88 4.33 10.13
C SER A 123 -10.85 4.34 8.95
N ILE A 124 -12.13 4.13 9.24
CA ILE A 124 -13.18 4.24 8.23
C ILE A 124 -13.28 5.70 7.78
N GLU A 125 -13.15 5.91 6.48
CA GLU A 125 -13.36 7.21 5.82
C GLU A 125 -14.81 7.30 5.34
N ARG A 126 -15.47 8.43 5.59
CA ARG A 126 -16.80 8.71 5.07
C ARG A 126 -16.71 9.55 3.81
N ILE A 127 -17.30 9.03 2.73
CA ILE A 127 -17.41 9.69 1.44
C ILE A 127 -18.76 10.42 1.40
N VAL A 128 -18.73 11.75 1.49
CA VAL A 128 -19.91 12.61 1.62
C VAL A 128 -19.74 13.90 0.80
N GLY A 129 -20.78 14.75 0.77
CA GLY A 129 -20.67 16.08 0.17
C GLY A 129 -20.50 16.05 -1.36
N GLU A 130 -19.48 16.75 -1.85
CA GLU A 130 -19.16 16.85 -3.28
C GLU A 130 -18.46 15.60 -3.82
N ASP A 131 -17.78 14.85 -2.94
CA ASP A 131 -17.00 13.65 -3.30
C ASP A 131 -17.82 12.35 -3.25
N LYS A 132 -19.16 12.42 -3.31
CA LYS A 132 -20.05 11.24 -3.19
C LYS A 132 -19.64 10.09 -4.11
N TYR A 133 -19.85 8.87 -3.63
CA TYR A 133 -19.56 7.64 -4.36
C TYR A 133 -20.66 7.33 -5.37
N PHE A 134 -20.30 7.03 -6.63
CA PHE A 134 -21.25 6.51 -7.60
C PHE A 134 -21.49 5.02 -7.37
N CYS A 135 -22.69 4.67 -6.89
CA CYS A 135 -23.05 3.27 -6.66
C CYS A 135 -23.61 2.63 -7.92
N GLU A 136 -22.97 1.56 -8.41
CA GLU A 136 -23.44 0.80 -9.58
C GLU A 136 -24.76 0.06 -9.33
N ASN A 137 -25.13 -0.18 -8.07
CA ASN A 137 -26.39 -0.82 -7.71
C ASN A 137 -27.54 0.19 -7.60
N CYS A 138 -27.30 1.39 -7.05
CA CYS A 138 -28.31 2.46 -6.98
C CYS A 138 -28.40 3.30 -8.27
N LEU A 139 -27.34 3.28 -9.09
CA LEU A 139 -27.18 4.07 -10.31
C LEU A 139 -27.16 5.60 -10.10
N HIS A 140 -26.71 6.06 -8.92
CA HIS A 140 -26.46 7.48 -8.65
C HIS A 140 -25.39 7.70 -7.58
N TYR A 141 -25.00 8.96 -7.39
CA TYR A 141 -24.09 9.40 -6.34
C TYR A 141 -24.76 9.35 -4.97
N THR A 142 -24.13 8.66 -4.03
CA THR A 142 -24.63 8.42 -2.67
C THR A 142 -23.49 8.46 -1.67
N GLU A 143 -23.83 8.54 -0.38
CA GLU A 143 -22.82 8.48 0.68
C GLU A 143 -22.30 7.05 0.84
N ALA A 144 -21.02 6.93 1.20
CA ALA A 144 -20.37 5.65 1.36
C ALA A 144 -19.35 5.64 2.49
N GLU A 145 -19.03 4.45 2.98
CA GLU A 145 -17.94 4.23 3.95
C GLU A 145 -16.83 3.43 3.28
N ARG A 146 -15.61 3.96 3.35
CA ARG A 146 -14.37 3.31 2.90
C ARG A 146 -13.64 2.73 4.09
N SER A 147 -13.28 1.47 4.02
CA SER A 147 -12.55 0.75 5.08
C SER A 147 -11.39 -0.02 4.48
N LEU A 148 -10.35 -0.21 5.28
CA LEU A 148 -9.12 -0.87 4.91
C LEU A 148 -8.86 -2.03 5.88
N LEU A 149 -8.62 -3.22 5.33
CA LEU A 149 -8.32 -4.42 6.10
C LEU A 149 -6.96 -4.99 5.68
N PHE A 150 -6.22 -5.52 6.64
CA PHE A 150 -5.00 -6.28 6.37
C PHE A 150 -5.36 -7.74 6.12
N ASP A 151 -5.21 -8.20 4.89
CA ASP A 151 -5.52 -9.57 4.48
C ASP A 151 -4.31 -10.49 4.64
N LYS A 152 -3.13 -10.03 4.20
CA LYS A 152 -1.84 -10.70 4.44
C LYS A 152 -0.86 -9.70 5.05
N MET A 153 -0.28 -10.04 6.18
CA MET A 153 0.86 -9.29 6.74
C MET A 153 2.19 -9.82 6.18
N PRO A 154 3.17 -8.94 5.88
CA PRO A 154 4.51 -9.35 5.49
C PRO A 154 5.30 -9.94 6.66
N GLU A 155 6.37 -10.69 6.38
CA GLU A 155 7.29 -11.19 7.42
C GLU A 155 8.00 -10.03 8.13
N VAL A 156 8.32 -8.96 7.39
CA VAL A 156 8.93 -7.73 7.89
C VAL A 156 8.03 -6.54 7.57
N VAL A 157 7.48 -5.92 8.61
CA VAL A 157 6.60 -4.75 8.47
C VAL A 157 7.43 -3.48 8.54
N THR A 158 7.36 -2.67 7.48
CA THR A 158 7.93 -1.31 7.47
C THR A 158 6.86 -0.30 7.88
N ILE A 159 7.12 0.47 8.94
CA ILE A 159 6.26 1.59 9.34
C ILE A 159 6.94 2.90 8.97
N HIS A 160 6.30 3.66 8.07
CA HIS A 160 6.75 4.99 7.71
C HIS A 160 5.97 6.03 8.53
N LEU A 161 6.70 6.81 9.34
CA LEU A 161 6.13 7.88 10.15
C LEU A 161 6.02 9.16 9.34
N LYS A 162 4.78 9.63 9.08
CA LYS A 162 4.51 10.90 8.39
C LYS A 162 4.76 12.08 9.34
N CYS A 163 6.04 12.45 9.52
CA CYS A 163 6.48 13.51 10.43
C CYS A 163 6.37 14.94 9.84
N PHE A 164 6.09 15.05 8.54
CA PHE A 164 6.00 16.32 7.83
C PHE A 164 4.57 16.57 7.37
N ALA A 165 4.10 17.80 7.52
CA ALA A 165 2.83 18.28 7.00
C ALA A 165 3.07 19.62 6.27
N ALA A 166 2.39 19.83 5.15
CA ALA A 166 2.34 21.14 4.53
C ALA A 166 1.31 21.98 5.29
N ASN A 167 1.73 23.08 5.89
CA ASN A 167 0.79 24.05 6.45
C ASN A 167 0.18 24.80 5.26
N GLY A 168 -1.04 24.44 4.87
CA GLY A 168 -1.83 25.22 3.92
C GLY A 168 -2.18 26.56 4.56
N LEU A 169 -1.40 27.59 4.27
CA LEU A 169 -1.86 28.98 4.38
C LEU A 169 -2.69 29.24 3.11
N GLU A 170 -4.01 29.08 3.23
CA GLU A 170 -4.98 29.78 2.39
C GLU A 170 -5.77 30.75 3.27
#